data_AF-A0A8J8GAR0-F1
#
_entry.id   AF-A0A8J8GAR0-F1
#
_cell.length_a   1.000
_cell.length_b   1.000
_cell.length_c   1.000
_cell.angle_alpha   90.00
_cell.angle_beta   90.00
_cell.angle_gamma   90.00
#
_symmetry.space_group_name_H-M   'P 1'
#
loop_
_entity.id
_entity.type
_entity.pdbx_description
1 polymer ?
#
loop_
_entity_poly.entity_id
_entity_poly.type
_entity_poly.pdbx_seq_one_letter_code
_entity_poly.pdbx_strand_id
1 'polypeptide(L)'
;MDWLKNSKINQNSGGFVEPGISGGENDAFVSVANETTEEQDDVLDEKQKEINLEIETSRKEREEKDKTSEDQLIVIHGAKIKFNAHLGEFKVLNDVPTTQDKLTGTIVEKQIPNFTFYDGFQMLSLTQWMDFGTVKVQENEVLIKKSKLPGIGKMPGNIPPENGQIEFIDSGQINVPESIDTKGAPLPEEKVDA
;
A
#
# COMPACT_ATOMS: atom_id res chain seq x y z
N MET A 1 -11.63 76.49 11.59
CA MET A 1 -11.23 75.09 11.35
C MET A 1 -10.61 75.04 9.95
N ASP A 2 -9.46 75.66 9.70
CA ASP A 2 -8.12 75.35 10.24
C ASP A 2 -7.81 73.85 10.08
N TRP A 3 -6.69 73.35 9.55
CA TRP A 3 -5.47 73.90 8.97
C TRP A 3 -4.56 72.68 8.62
N LEU A 4 -4.02 72.66 7.39
CA LEU A 4 -2.66 72.30 6.92
C LEU A 4 -1.75 71.20 7.54
N LYS A 5 -1.08 70.47 6.61
CA LYS A 5 0.35 69.98 6.60
C LYS A 5 0.69 68.77 7.50
N ASN A 6 1.68 67.90 7.28
CA ASN A 6 2.89 67.80 6.42
C ASN A 6 3.42 66.32 6.52
N SER A 7 3.92 65.67 5.46
CA SER A 7 5.35 65.37 5.18
C SER A 7 6.31 65.03 6.33
N LYS A 8 6.97 63.84 6.26
CA LYS A 8 8.41 63.49 6.52
C LYS A 8 8.54 61.97 6.76
N ILE A 9 9.12 61.16 5.87
CA ILE A 9 10.55 60.79 5.75
C ILE A 9 11.32 60.82 7.08
N ASN A 10 11.77 59.65 7.54
CA ASN A 10 12.96 59.53 8.38
C ASN A 10 13.78 58.30 7.98
N GLN A 11 15.05 58.55 7.63
CA GLN A 11 16.14 57.62 7.45
C GLN A 11 16.95 57.56 8.76
N ASN A 12 17.47 56.39 9.13
CA ASN A 12 18.78 56.22 9.77
C ASN A 12 18.95 54.74 10.18
N SER A 13 20.12 54.10 10.25
CA SER A 13 21.49 54.31 9.78
C SER A 13 22.35 53.43 10.70
N GLY A 14 23.36 52.75 10.17
CA GLY A 14 24.41 52.10 10.95
C GLY A 14 24.65 50.68 10.46
N GLY A 15 25.64 50.35 9.65
CA GLY A 15 26.93 51.02 9.44
C GLY A 15 28.03 50.18 10.10
N PHE A 16 28.54 49.24 9.31
CA PHE A 16 29.69 48.37 9.50
C PHE A 16 30.97 49.12 9.93
N VAL A 17 31.72 48.55 10.90
CA VAL A 17 33.20 48.65 11.01
C VAL A 17 33.75 47.57 11.97
N GLU A 18 34.56 46.66 11.41
CA GLU A 18 35.65 45.93 12.10
C GLU A 18 36.96 46.76 12.03
N PRO A 19 38.14 46.32 12.55
CA PRO A 19 38.47 45.48 13.71
C PRO A 19 39.53 46.15 14.63
N GLY A 20 39.84 45.55 15.79
CA GLY A 20 41.01 45.95 16.59
C GLY A 20 41.45 44.88 17.58
N ILE A 21 42.50 44.13 17.23
CA ILE A 21 43.20 43.19 18.11
C ILE A 21 44.36 43.93 18.79
N SER A 22 44.39 43.91 20.13
CA SER A 22 45.56 44.04 21.00
C SER A 22 45.17 43.39 22.33
N GLY A 23 45.84 42.43 22.97
CA GLY A 23 47.24 41.99 22.92
C GLY A 23 47.68 41.80 24.38
N GLY A 24 47.90 40.55 24.81
CA GLY A 24 48.53 40.14 26.08
C GLY A 24 47.67 40.33 27.35
N GLU A 25 47.68 39.47 28.38
CA GLU A 25 48.50 38.31 28.73
C GLU A 25 47.81 37.60 29.92
N ASN A 26 47.84 36.26 29.89
CA ASN A 26 47.94 35.30 31.01
C ASN A 26 46.82 35.20 32.07
N ASP A 27 46.08 34.08 32.05
CA ASP A 27 46.21 33.03 33.07
C ASP A 27 45.41 31.76 32.68
N ALA A 28 45.83 30.62 33.24
CA ALA A 28 45.86 29.29 32.62
C ALA A 28 44.60 28.40 32.77
N PHE A 29 44.67 27.25 32.07
CA PHE A 29 43.98 25.96 32.31
C PHE A 29 42.59 25.85 31.62
N VAL A 30 42.27 24.91 30.71
CA VAL A 30 42.49 23.45 30.65
C VAL A 30 42.59 22.99 29.19
N SER A 31 43.54 22.11 28.90
CA SER A 31 43.55 21.27 27.70
C SER A 31 42.46 20.19 27.81
N VAL A 32 41.42 20.25 26.99
CA VAL A 32 40.60 19.07 26.70
C VAL A 32 41.12 18.50 25.38
N ALA A 33 41.96 17.48 25.49
CA ALA A 33 42.23 16.59 24.39
C ALA A 33 40.91 15.89 24.02
N ASN A 34 40.49 16.01 22.76
CA ASN A 34 39.49 15.13 22.20
C ASN A 34 40.09 13.72 22.08
N GLU A 35 39.93 12.90 23.12
CA GLU A 35 39.95 11.45 22.96
C GLU A 35 38.57 11.03 22.45
N THR A 36 38.42 10.96 21.13
CA THR A 36 37.37 10.15 20.51
C THR A 36 37.73 8.69 20.75
N THR A 37 37.05 8.06 21.71
CA THR A 37 37.14 6.62 21.99
C THR A 37 36.28 5.83 20.99
N GLU A 38 36.82 4.69 20.53
CA GLU A 38 36.22 3.72 19.60
C GLU A 38 34.81 3.23 20.03
N GLU A 39 34.44 3.41 21.30
CA GLU A 39 33.13 3.04 21.87
C GLU A 39 31.95 3.91 21.38
N GLN A 40 32.19 5.10 20.81
CA GLN A 40 31.12 5.94 20.28
C GLN A 40 30.64 5.48 18.90
N ASP A 41 31.52 4.85 18.10
CA ASP A 41 31.19 4.36 16.77
C ASP A 41 30.37 3.05 16.82
N ASP A 42 30.67 2.16 17.78
CA ASP A 42 29.92 0.91 17.96
C ASP A 42 28.46 1.14 18.41
N VAL A 43 28.22 2.10 19.32
CA VAL A 43 26.86 2.43 19.79
C VAL A 43 26.03 3.12 18.70
N LEU A 44 26.67 3.92 17.84
CA LEU A 44 26.02 4.53 16.68
C LEU A 44 25.68 3.47 15.61
N ASP A 45 26.56 2.49 15.40
CA ASP A 45 26.33 1.39 14.47
C ASP A 45 25.24 0.42 14.96
N GLU A 46 25.19 0.12 16.25
CA GLU A 46 24.09 -0.66 16.87
C GLU A 46 22.76 0.06 16.76
N LYS A 47 22.69 1.36 17.09
CA LYS A 47 21.47 2.17 16.90
C LYS A 47 21.04 2.25 15.44
N GLN A 48 21.98 2.37 14.51
CA GLN A 48 21.67 2.42 13.09
C GLN A 48 21.14 1.07 12.58
N LYS A 49 21.68 -0.06 13.10
CA LYS A 49 21.16 -1.41 12.83
C LYS A 49 19.75 -1.60 13.38
N GLU A 50 19.47 -1.15 14.61
CA GLU A 50 18.13 -1.20 15.21
C GLU A 50 17.13 -0.37 14.41
N ILE A 51 17.47 0.87 14.02
CA ILE A 51 16.62 1.73 13.19
C ILE A 51 16.34 1.09 11.82
N ASN A 52 17.35 0.50 11.18
CA ASN A 52 17.17 -0.16 9.89
C ASN A 52 16.27 -1.40 10.02
N LEU A 53 16.42 -2.17 11.11
CA LEU A 53 15.58 -3.31 11.41
C LEU A 53 14.12 -2.89 11.62
N GLU A 54 13.88 -1.83 12.41
CA GLU A 54 12.55 -1.23 12.67
C GLU A 54 11.88 -0.72 11.38
N ILE A 55 12.65 -0.11 10.47
CA ILE A 55 12.14 0.33 9.16
C ILE A 55 11.76 -0.88 8.31
N GLU A 56 12.58 -1.92 8.29
CA GLU A 56 12.32 -3.13 7.50
C GLU A 56 11.12 -3.92 8.03
N THR A 57 10.97 -4.06 9.35
CA THR A 57 9.79 -4.68 9.98
C THR A 57 8.54 -3.87 9.67
N SER A 58 8.59 -2.54 9.81
CA SER A 58 7.47 -1.64 9.47
C SER A 58 7.06 -1.73 8.00
N ARG A 59 8.00 -1.92 7.08
CA ARG A 59 7.70 -2.13 5.65
C ARG A 59 7.01 -3.47 5.42
N LYS A 60 7.54 -4.56 5.98
CA LYS A 60 6.94 -5.89 5.87
C LYS A 60 5.52 -5.93 6.44
N GLU A 61 5.30 -5.30 7.59
CA GLU A 61 3.96 -5.21 8.17
C GLU A 61 2.96 -4.47 7.28
N ARG A 62 3.40 -3.38 6.63
CA ARG A 62 2.56 -2.64 5.67
C ARG A 62 2.27 -3.48 4.44
N GLU A 63 3.28 -4.13 3.87
CA GLU A 63 3.12 -5.03 2.73
C GLU A 63 2.16 -6.19 3.03
N GLU A 64 2.22 -6.78 4.22
CA GLU A 64 1.31 -7.84 4.65
C GLU A 64 -0.13 -7.32 4.86
N LYS A 65 -0.29 -6.14 5.47
CA LYS A 65 -1.59 -5.49 5.64
C LYS A 65 -2.21 -5.12 4.28
N ASP A 66 -1.41 -4.54 3.39
CA ASP A 66 -1.83 -4.15 2.05
C ASP A 66 -2.23 -5.40 1.24
N LYS A 67 -1.42 -6.46 1.25
CA LYS A 67 -1.75 -7.73 0.60
C LYS A 67 -3.04 -8.34 1.16
N THR A 68 -3.22 -8.33 2.48
CA THR A 68 -4.45 -8.82 3.12
C THR A 68 -5.67 -8.00 2.67
N SER A 69 -5.51 -6.69 2.53
CA SER A 69 -6.58 -5.81 2.06
C SER A 69 -6.92 -6.06 0.59
N GLU A 70 -5.92 -6.29 -0.27
CA GLU A 70 -6.12 -6.61 -1.68
C GLU A 70 -6.80 -7.97 -1.88
N ASP A 71 -6.40 -8.98 -1.10
CA ASP A 71 -6.94 -10.33 -1.15
C ASP A 71 -8.45 -10.36 -0.81
N GLN A 72 -8.92 -9.38 -0.05
CA GLN A 72 -10.32 -9.21 0.36
C GLN A 72 -11.15 -8.34 -0.60
N LEU A 73 -10.54 -7.80 -1.66
CA LEU A 73 -11.28 -7.00 -2.65
C LEU A 73 -12.33 -7.85 -3.35
N ILE A 74 -13.57 -7.35 -3.36
CA ILE A 74 -14.70 -7.97 -4.07
C ILE A 74 -14.38 -8.05 -5.56
N VAL A 75 -14.52 -9.24 -6.13
CA VAL A 75 -14.38 -9.45 -7.57
C VAL A 75 -15.62 -8.94 -8.27
N ILE A 76 -15.42 -8.16 -9.33
CA ILE A 76 -16.50 -7.70 -10.20
C ILE A 76 -16.29 -8.19 -11.64
N HIS A 77 -17.31 -8.00 -12.47
CA HIS A 77 -17.27 -8.33 -13.88
C HIS A 77 -16.05 -7.74 -14.59
N GLY A 78 -15.37 -8.57 -15.38
CA GLY A 78 -14.16 -8.20 -16.12
C GLY A 78 -12.87 -8.35 -15.31
N ALA A 79 -12.93 -8.93 -14.11
CA ALA A 79 -11.74 -9.28 -13.35
C ALA A 79 -10.85 -10.26 -14.14
N LYS A 80 -9.53 -10.06 -14.10
CA LYS A 80 -8.59 -10.96 -14.76
C LYS A 80 -8.38 -12.22 -13.95
N ILE A 81 -8.33 -13.34 -14.64
CA ILE A 81 -8.10 -14.65 -14.04
C ILE A 81 -6.91 -15.36 -14.67
N LYS A 82 -6.41 -16.36 -13.96
CA LYS A 82 -5.48 -17.37 -14.50
C LYS A 82 -5.93 -18.78 -14.15
N PHE A 83 -5.58 -19.73 -15.01
CA PHE A 83 -5.61 -21.15 -14.75
C PHE A 83 -4.26 -21.73 -15.21
N ASN A 84 -3.41 -22.15 -14.28
CA ASN A 84 -2.00 -22.45 -14.59
C ASN A 84 -1.34 -21.28 -15.35
N ALA A 85 -0.90 -21.51 -16.59
CA ALA A 85 -0.31 -20.48 -17.45
C ALA A 85 -1.34 -19.72 -18.32
N HIS A 86 -2.60 -20.18 -18.34
CA HIS A 86 -3.65 -19.61 -19.17
C HIS A 86 -4.26 -18.38 -18.52
N LEU A 87 -4.24 -17.26 -19.23
CA LEU A 87 -4.83 -16.00 -18.78
C LEU A 87 -6.22 -15.82 -19.38
N GLY A 88 -7.11 -15.21 -18.61
CA GLY A 88 -8.47 -14.97 -19.06
C GLY A 88 -9.18 -13.85 -18.31
N GLU A 89 -10.48 -13.80 -18.54
CA GLU A 89 -11.40 -12.83 -17.98
C GLU A 89 -12.58 -13.54 -17.33
N PHE A 90 -12.98 -13.04 -16.17
CA PHE A 90 -14.15 -13.46 -15.43
C PHE A 90 -15.37 -12.63 -15.82
N LYS A 91 -16.44 -13.32 -16.15
CA LYS A 91 -17.70 -12.75 -16.60
C LYS A 91 -18.81 -13.13 -15.65
N VAL A 92 -19.43 -12.13 -15.03
CA VAL A 92 -20.68 -12.31 -14.28
C VAL A 92 -21.83 -12.40 -15.27
N LEU A 93 -22.62 -13.47 -15.18
CA LEU A 93 -23.74 -13.73 -16.11
C LEU A 93 -25.10 -13.58 -15.45
N ASN A 94 -25.18 -13.61 -14.12
CA ASN A 94 -26.44 -13.37 -13.41
C ASN A 94 -26.72 -11.87 -13.25
N ASP A 95 -28.01 -11.55 -13.16
CA ASP A 95 -28.49 -10.18 -12.92
C ASP A 95 -28.41 -9.82 -11.44
N VAL A 96 -27.18 -9.57 -11.01
CA VAL A 96 -26.80 -9.24 -9.63
C VAL A 96 -26.50 -7.75 -9.48
N PRO A 97 -26.65 -7.17 -8.27
CA PRO A 97 -26.29 -5.80 -7.99
C PRO A 97 -24.88 -5.42 -8.45
N THR A 98 -24.73 -4.17 -8.85
CA THR A 98 -23.46 -3.61 -9.29
C THR A 98 -22.64 -3.06 -8.13
N THR A 99 -21.34 -3.31 -8.15
CA THR A 99 -20.32 -2.63 -7.33
C THR A 99 -19.44 -1.81 -8.28
N GLN A 100 -19.29 -0.51 -8.02
CA GLN A 100 -18.58 0.42 -8.93
C GLN A 100 -19.09 0.32 -10.39
N ASP A 101 -20.41 0.37 -10.57
CA ASP A 101 -21.09 0.31 -11.88
C ASP A 101 -20.86 -0.98 -12.70
N LYS A 102 -20.30 -2.03 -12.09
CA LYS A 102 -20.12 -3.35 -12.72
C LYS A 102 -20.76 -4.46 -11.87
N LEU A 103 -21.24 -5.52 -12.52
CA LEU A 103 -21.90 -6.65 -11.84
C LEU A 103 -20.94 -7.30 -10.82
N THR A 104 -21.46 -7.61 -9.63
CA THR A 104 -20.69 -8.21 -8.53
C THR A 104 -20.52 -9.72 -8.72
N GLY A 105 -19.30 -10.24 -8.61
CA GLY A 105 -19.05 -11.68 -8.65
C GLY A 105 -19.57 -12.39 -7.40
N THR A 106 -20.27 -13.51 -7.59
CA THR A 106 -20.81 -14.32 -6.48
C THR A 106 -20.51 -15.81 -6.71
N ILE A 107 -20.67 -16.63 -5.67
CA ILE A 107 -20.37 -18.08 -5.72
C ILE A 107 -21.21 -18.87 -6.73
N VAL A 108 -22.30 -18.29 -7.26
CA VAL A 108 -23.11 -18.93 -8.31
C VAL A 108 -22.43 -18.84 -9.69
N GLU A 109 -21.47 -17.93 -9.87
CA GLU A 109 -20.68 -17.76 -11.09
C GLU A 109 -19.58 -18.85 -11.18
N LYS A 110 -20.00 -20.09 -11.45
CA LYS A 110 -19.13 -21.27 -11.55
C LYS A 110 -19.41 -22.11 -12.79
N GLN A 111 -20.01 -21.51 -13.81
CA GLN A 111 -20.28 -22.15 -15.09
C GLN A 111 -19.12 -21.89 -16.06
N ILE A 112 -18.87 -22.80 -16.99
CA ILE A 112 -17.83 -22.63 -18.02
C ILE A 112 -17.95 -21.28 -18.75
N PRO A 113 -19.15 -20.78 -19.13
CA PRO A 113 -19.31 -19.48 -19.78
C PRO A 113 -18.94 -18.26 -18.92
N ASN A 114 -18.72 -18.43 -17.61
CA ASN A 114 -18.21 -17.36 -16.74
C ASN A 114 -16.72 -17.07 -16.99
N PHE A 115 -16.02 -17.90 -17.76
CA PHE A 115 -14.58 -17.81 -17.95
C PHE A 115 -14.24 -17.79 -19.44
N THR A 116 -13.48 -16.80 -19.86
CA THR A 116 -12.96 -16.69 -21.23
C THR A 116 -11.45 -16.60 -21.18
N PHE A 117 -10.74 -17.55 -21.78
CA PHE A 117 -9.28 -17.54 -21.86
C PHE A 117 -8.80 -16.99 -23.18
N TYR A 118 -7.77 -16.14 -23.15
CA TYR A 118 -7.29 -15.39 -24.31
C TYR A 118 -6.59 -16.26 -25.36
N ASP A 119 -6.04 -17.39 -24.95
CA ASP A 119 -5.34 -18.36 -25.80
C ASP A 119 -6.24 -19.48 -26.33
N GLY A 120 -7.54 -19.44 -26.02
CA GLY A 120 -8.51 -20.44 -26.42
C GLY A 120 -8.57 -21.67 -25.52
N PHE A 121 -7.92 -21.66 -24.35
CA PHE A 121 -8.11 -22.69 -23.32
C PHE A 121 -9.58 -22.80 -22.90
N GLN A 122 -10.05 -24.03 -22.66
CA GLN A 122 -11.45 -24.30 -22.32
C GLN A 122 -11.55 -25.08 -21.02
N MET A 123 -12.43 -24.64 -20.13
CA MET A 123 -12.80 -25.43 -18.95
C MET A 123 -13.69 -26.61 -19.37
N LEU A 124 -13.41 -27.78 -18.80
CA LEU A 124 -14.19 -29.00 -18.97
C LEU A 124 -15.08 -29.26 -17.76
N SER A 125 -14.55 -29.02 -16.56
CA SER A 125 -15.28 -29.18 -15.31
C SER A 125 -14.79 -28.20 -14.25
N LEU A 126 -15.69 -27.83 -13.36
CA LEU A 126 -15.48 -26.90 -12.26
C LEU A 126 -16.11 -27.51 -11.00
N THR A 127 -15.51 -27.23 -9.85
CA THR A 127 -15.99 -27.77 -8.57
C THR A 127 -16.76 -26.71 -7.78
N GLN A 128 -16.25 -26.30 -6.62
CA GLN A 128 -16.84 -25.28 -5.77
C GLN A 128 -15.82 -24.19 -5.49
N TRP A 129 -16.33 -22.96 -5.32
CA TRP A 129 -15.50 -21.84 -4.88
C TRP A 129 -14.96 -22.11 -3.48
N MET A 130 -13.70 -21.76 -3.29
CA MET A 130 -12.98 -21.73 -2.02
C MET A 130 -12.57 -20.29 -1.73
N ASP A 131 -12.36 -19.96 -0.45
CA ASP A 131 -11.87 -18.65 -0.01
C ASP A 131 -12.73 -17.47 -0.53
N PHE A 132 -14.05 -17.55 -0.36
CA PHE A 132 -15.01 -16.49 -0.74
C PHE A 132 -15.32 -15.53 0.43
N GLY A 133 -15.91 -14.39 0.10
CA GLY A 133 -16.29 -13.36 1.07
C GLY A 133 -17.51 -13.74 1.90
N THR A 134 -17.63 -13.14 3.07
CA THR A 134 -18.78 -13.35 3.98
C THR A 134 -19.97 -12.45 3.65
N VAL A 135 -19.74 -11.39 2.85
CA VAL A 135 -20.80 -10.48 2.38
C VAL A 135 -21.72 -11.23 1.42
N LYS A 136 -23.03 -11.03 1.57
CA LYS A 136 -24.04 -11.62 0.72
C LYS A 136 -24.64 -10.59 -0.22
N VAL A 137 -24.78 -10.96 -1.49
CA VAL A 137 -25.49 -10.22 -2.53
C VAL A 137 -26.58 -11.13 -3.04
N GLN A 138 -27.85 -10.71 -2.88
CA GLN A 138 -29.02 -11.53 -3.21
C GLN A 138 -28.89 -12.95 -2.61
N GLU A 139 -28.60 -13.03 -1.31
CA GLU A 139 -28.44 -14.27 -0.53
C GLU A 139 -27.18 -15.11 -0.82
N ASN A 140 -26.43 -14.80 -1.89
CA ASN A 140 -25.22 -15.50 -2.27
C ASN A 140 -23.96 -14.80 -1.77
N GLU A 141 -22.99 -15.58 -1.28
CA GLU A 141 -21.67 -15.07 -0.92
C GLU A 141 -20.94 -14.46 -2.12
N VAL A 142 -20.24 -13.35 -1.90
CA VAL A 142 -19.45 -12.67 -2.93
C VAL A 142 -18.09 -13.33 -3.13
N LEU A 143 -17.56 -13.22 -4.34
CA LEU A 143 -16.19 -13.60 -4.64
C LEU A 143 -15.23 -12.46 -4.26
N ILE A 144 -14.05 -12.82 -3.77
CA ILE A 144 -12.95 -11.90 -3.44
C ILE A 144 -11.70 -12.28 -4.23
N LYS A 145 -10.70 -11.40 -4.31
CA LYS A 145 -9.46 -11.66 -5.09
C LYS A 145 -8.78 -12.97 -4.69
N LYS A 146 -8.82 -13.34 -3.41
CA LYS A 146 -8.27 -14.62 -2.92
C LYS A 146 -9.07 -15.85 -3.37
N SER A 147 -10.30 -15.69 -3.83
CA SER A 147 -11.19 -16.82 -4.16
C SER A 147 -10.60 -17.70 -5.26
N LYS A 148 -10.78 -19.01 -5.09
CA LYS A 148 -10.24 -20.03 -6.01
C LYS A 148 -11.33 -21.00 -6.44
N LEU A 149 -11.29 -21.41 -7.70
CA LEU A 149 -12.20 -22.43 -8.23
C LEU A 149 -11.42 -23.57 -8.86
N PRO A 150 -11.26 -24.71 -8.18
CA PRO A 150 -10.62 -25.89 -8.74
C PRO A 150 -11.40 -26.46 -9.93
N GLY A 151 -10.67 -26.93 -10.93
CA GLY A 151 -11.26 -27.46 -12.14
C GLY A 151 -10.28 -28.21 -13.04
N ILE A 152 -10.83 -28.68 -14.15
CA ILE A 152 -10.09 -29.33 -15.22
C ILE A 152 -10.37 -28.54 -16.49
N GLY A 153 -9.31 -28.20 -17.23
CA GLY A 153 -9.43 -27.56 -18.52
C GLY A 153 -8.52 -28.21 -19.55
N LYS A 154 -8.57 -27.73 -20.79
CA LYS A 154 -7.81 -28.30 -21.89
C LYS A 154 -7.65 -27.28 -23.02
N MET A 155 -6.48 -27.30 -23.64
CA MET A 155 -6.26 -26.63 -24.93
C MET A 155 -6.95 -27.38 -26.08
N PRO A 156 -7.52 -26.67 -27.07
CA PRO A 156 -8.15 -27.29 -28.22
C PRO A 156 -7.16 -28.21 -28.97
N GLY A 157 -7.68 -29.31 -29.53
CA GLY A 157 -6.89 -30.32 -30.23
C GLY A 157 -6.59 -31.58 -29.39
N ASN A 158 -5.53 -32.30 -29.75
CA ASN A 158 -5.17 -33.57 -29.12
C ASN A 158 -4.19 -33.41 -27.94
N ILE A 159 -4.35 -32.35 -27.15
CA ILE A 159 -3.56 -32.07 -25.96
C ILE A 159 -4.26 -32.72 -24.75
N PRO A 160 -3.55 -33.36 -23.81
CA PRO A 160 -4.17 -33.93 -22.61
C PRO A 160 -4.83 -32.83 -21.74
N PRO A 161 -5.88 -33.15 -20.96
CA PRO A 161 -6.45 -32.22 -20.01
C PRO A 161 -5.48 -31.84 -18.88
N GLU A 162 -5.64 -30.62 -18.36
CA GLU A 162 -4.89 -30.05 -17.27
C GLU A 162 -5.76 -29.90 -16.03
N ASN A 163 -5.26 -30.33 -14.88
CA ASN A 163 -5.86 -30.06 -13.58
C ASN A 163 -5.26 -28.77 -13.01
N GLY A 164 -6.07 -27.99 -12.32
CA GLY A 164 -5.64 -26.73 -11.73
C GLY A 164 -6.77 -26.01 -11.01
N GLN A 165 -6.61 -24.71 -10.84
CA GLN A 165 -7.62 -23.85 -10.26
C GLN A 165 -7.61 -22.48 -10.93
N ILE A 166 -8.80 -21.89 -11.01
CA ILE A 166 -8.95 -20.50 -11.40
C ILE A 166 -8.57 -19.64 -10.19
N GLU A 167 -7.68 -18.67 -10.42
CA GLU A 167 -7.31 -17.63 -9.45
C GLU A 167 -7.52 -16.26 -10.07
N PHE A 168 -7.93 -15.28 -9.26
CA PHE A 168 -8.00 -13.89 -9.69
C PHE A 168 -6.62 -13.24 -9.63
N ILE A 169 -6.26 -12.56 -10.70
CA ILE A 169 -5.05 -11.74 -10.80
C ILE A 169 -5.37 -10.34 -10.25
N ASP A 170 -6.57 -9.85 -10.56
CA ASP A 170 -7.12 -8.60 -10.04
C ASP A 170 -8.59 -8.78 -9.68
N SER A 171 -9.17 -7.79 -8.99
CA SER A 171 -10.58 -7.80 -8.61
C SER A 171 -11.49 -7.13 -9.67
N GLY A 172 -10.94 -6.58 -10.75
CA GLY A 172 -11.67 -5.78 -11.75
C GLY A 172 -12.13 -4.38 -11.27
N GLN A 173 -11.91 -4.03 -10.00
CA GLN A 173 -12.23 -2.73 -9.40
C GLN A 173 -11.30 -1.63 -9.95
N ILE A 174 -11.86 -0.45 -10.26
CA ILE A 174 -11.10 0.68 -10.81
C ILE A 174 -10.42 1.45 -9.69
N ASN A 175 -11.10 1.60 -8.55
CA ASN A 175 -10.57 2.25 -7.37
C ASN A 175 -10.26 1.18 -6.33
N VAL A 176 -9.09 0.55 -6.45
CA VAL A 176 -8.44 -0.04 -5.28
C VAL A 176 -8.31 1.12 -4.29
N PRO A 177 -8.73 0.99 -3.02
CA PRO A 177 -8.42 2.03 -2.05
C PRO A 177 -6.92 2.28 -2.12
N GLU A 178 -6.50 3.45 -2.60
CA GLU A 178 -5.16 3.93 -2.31
C GLU A 178 -5.05 3.82 -0.79
N SER A 179 -4.17 2.95 -0.31
CA SER A 179 -3.65 2.87 1.06
C SER A 179 -4.40 3.76 2.05
N ILE A 180 -5.06 3.17 3.07
CA ILE A 180 -5.63 3.95 4.17
C ILE A 180 -4.51 4.89 4.67
N ASP A 181 -4.61 6.17 4.32
CA ASP A 181 -3.58 7.14 4.64
C ASP A 181 -3.64 7.38 6.14
N THR A 182 -2.85 6.61 6.87
CA THR A 182 -2.72 6.75 8.32
C THR A 182 -2.00 8.04 8.69
N LYS A 183 -1.57 8.89 7.74
CA LYS A 183 -1.01 10.22 8.03
C LYS A 183 -1.98 11.17 8.74
N GLY A 184 -3.27 10.81 8.84
CA GLY A 184 -4.28 11.59 9.58
C GLY A 184 -4.79 10.95 10.87
N ALA A 185 -4.42 9.70 11.19
CA ALA A 185 -4.86 9.08 12.44
C ALA A 185 -3.95 9.57 13.58
N PRO A 186 -4.50 10.19 14.64
CA PRO A 186 -3.70 10.55 15.80
C PRO A 186 -3.02 9.29 16.36
N LEU A 187 -1.70 9.31 16.47
CA LEU A 187 -0.98 8.38 17.33
C LEU A 187 -1.65 8.43 18.71
N PRO A 188 -2.02 7.30 19.34
CA PRO A 188 -2.49 7.34 20.71
C PRO A 188 -1.41 8.01 21.56
N GLU A 189 -1.74 9.18 22.12
CA GLU A 189 -0.87 9.86 23.07
C GLU A 189 -0.61 8.90 24.22
N GLU A 190 0.65 8.52 24.39
CA GLU A 190 1.11 7.77 25.53
C GLU A 190 0.78 8.61 26.77
N LYS A 191 -0.19 8.15 27.57
CA LYS A 191 -0.43 8.74 28.88
C LYS A 191 0.80 8.44 29.72
N VAL A 192 1.67 9.43 29.81
CA VAL A 192 2.70 9.49 30.85
C VAL A 192 1.94 9.71 32.15
N ASP A 193 1.58 8.62 32.82
CA ASP A 193 1.08 8.67 34.19
C ASP A 193 2.23 9.17 35.07
N ALA A 194 2.05 10.37 35.62
CA ALA A 194 2.97 11.06 36.53
C ALA A 194 2.75 10.62 37.99
#